data_AF-A0A379IIC1-F1
#
_entry.id   AF-A0A379IIC1-F1
#
_cell.length_a   1.000
_cell.length_b   1.000
_cell.length_c   1.000
_cell.angle_alpha   90.00
_cell.angle_beta   90.00
_cell.angle_gamma   90.00
#
_symmetry.space_group_name_H-M   'P 1'
#
loop_
_entity.id
_entity.type
_entity.pdbx_description
1 polymer ?
#
loop_
_entity_poly.entity_id
_entity_poly.type
_entity_poly.pdbx_seq_one_letter_code
_entity_poly.pdbx_strand_id
1 'polypeptide(L)'
;MSTTHRLFDEGEREEFIEGLKEWPNTDWGTDQARHSVSPFISFYFPPGPDNHEEVALLMVDIHEAFEQLLGKPYTIGTHPISERPHPYGSSRLPDLRGQARKASRSEAFVFKFTDEKNHASSPTTAGYFWRTWFKTYEGRRTAYSSITFYYRWQWWLDNRDAWRSFVLKTIDLLKARQVYSGFSMANPLAFGTRSAITTWERSLAPAFYGLDIDYYFSMRAELLNGIRPPTWAFLLADHWHEKLDLTREQVRAALAHPRISITELHSGQWIELGEQPELYPVEQGVPELPMLLNKLLKPIRHDDLGLLGFGQWDGDPNERFTDADSRRWMARFDPDSDWPAPATRLIKPPANPAQASNTMRPLSVVTGMACTQAGWWLVPGQAYSRRAFKQGDILPAFASESGDDRVFWQRDLDQTPSGFANSHEPAPRAGRWEMERDRCIACEVTLNERLPLHQGQVVRWLWAVSGLRAHSGEICPYPGVWLCEYKPGSKRVIHDTTPLPKIDGERVVWRWMGWRED
;
A
#
# COMPACT_ATOMS: atom_id res chain seq x y z
N MET A 1 -3.09 -27.88 -13.70
CA MET A 1 -3.26 -28.45 -15.06
C MET A 1 -1.86 -28.67 -15.60
N SER A 2 -1.51 -29.90 -15.99
CA SER A 2 -0.26 -30.20 -16.67
C SER A 2 -0.49 -29.93 -18.16
N THR A 3 0.17 -28.92 -18.73
CA THR A 3 0.10 -28.67 -20.17
C THR A 3 1.28 -29.37 -20.85
N THR A 4 1.02 -30.06 -21.96
CA THR A 4 2.07 -30.67 -22.80
C THR A 4 2.75 -29.65 -23.72
N HIS A 5 2.36 -28.39 -23.64
CA HIS A 5 2.87 -27.26 -24.41
C HIS A 5 3.30 -26.12 -23.49
N ARG A 6 4.21 -25.28 -23.99
CA ARG A 6 4.60 -24.03 -23.34
C ARG A 6 3.40 -23.08 -23.26
N LEU A 7 3.26 -22.37 -22.15
CA LEU A 7 2.21 -21.38 -21.92
C LEU A 7 2.39 -20.12 -22.74
N PHE A 8 3.63 -19.79 -23.07
CA PHE A 8 4.04 -18.65 -23.89
C PHE A 8 5.41 -18.93 -24.53
N ASP A 9 5.73 -18.22 -25.61
CA ASP A 9 7.05 -18.24 -26.24
C ASP A 9 7.97 -17.12 -25.72
N GLU A 10 9.18 -17.05 -26.27
CA GLU A 10 10.20 -16.08 -25.84
C GLU A 10 9.86 -14.64 -26.22
N GLY A 11 9.27 -14.41 -27.40
CA GLY A 11 8.85 -13.07 -27.84
C GLY A 11 7.69 -12.54 -27.01
N GLU A 12 6.74 -13.41 -26.66
CA GLU A 12 5.64 -13.09 -25.76
C GLU A 12 6.13 -12.72 -24.35
N ARG A 13 7.14 -13.45 -23.84
CA ARG A 13 7.80 -13.10 -22.57
C ARG A 13 8.50 -11.74 -22.63
N GLU A 14 9.22 -11.48 -23.71
CA GLU A 14 9.94 -10.21 -23.91
C GLU A 14 8.98 -9.02 -24.02
N GLU A 15 7.88 -9.16 -24.75
CA GLU A 15 6.83 -8.14 -24.83
C GLU A 15 6.25 -7.82 -23.44
N PHE A 16 5.99 -8.84 -22.62
CA PHE A 16 5.48 -8.61 -21.27
C PHE A 16 6.52 -7.90 -20.37
N ILE A 17 7.81 -8.26 -20.50
CA ILE A 17 8.89 -7.58 -19.79
C ILE A 17 8.96 -6.09 -20.18
N GLU A 18 8.93 -5.76 -21.47
CA GLU A 18 8.96 -4.37 -21.92
C GLU A 18 7.73 -3.59 -21.46
N GLY A 19 6.54 -4.19 -21.54
CA GLY A 19 5.31 -3.60 -21.02
C GLY A 19 5.37 -3.31 -19.51
N LEU A 20 6.01 -4.19 -18.71
CA LEU A 20 6.18 -4.00 -17.28
C LEU A 20 7.20 -2.90 -16.92
N LYS A 21 8.19 -2.66 -17.77
CA LYS A 21 9.14 -1.54 -17.61
C LYS A 21 8.46 -0.20 -17.87
N GLU A 22 7.54 -0.13 -18.83
CA GLU A 22 6.76 1.08 -19.12
C GLU A 22 5.66 1.30 -18.07
N TRP A 23 4.92 0.24 -17.73
CA TRP A 23 3.80 0.28 -16.81
C TRP A 23 3.75 -0.98 -15.92
N PRO A 24 3.97 -0.86 -14.60
CA PRO A 24 4.15 -2.03 -13.73
C PRO A 24 2.85 -2.80 -13.43
N ASN A 25 1.69 -2.28 -13.84
CA ASN A 25 0.40 -2.95 -13.76
C ASN A 25 -0.11 -3.34 -15.15
N THR A 26 0.75 -4.03 -15.88
CA THR A 26 0.49 -4.58 -17.21
C THR A 26 0.06 -6.04 -17.11
N ASP A 27 -0.74 -6.46 -18.07
CA ASP A 27 -1.23 -7.82 -18.20
C ASP A 27 -0.90 -8.41 -19.57
N TRP A 28 -0.67 -9.72 -19.59
CA TRP A 28 -0.39 -10.47 -20.79
C TRP A 28 -1.20 -11.77 -20.80
N GLY A 29 -1.72 -12.15 -21.97
CA GLY A 29 -2.41 -13.41 -22.14
C GLY A 29 -3.25 -13.45 -23.39
N THR A 30 -4.07 -14.49 -23.47
CA THR A 30 -4.96 -14.73 -24.60
C THR A 30 -6.38 -14.24 -24.29
N ASP A 31 -7.27 -14.33 -25.27
CA ASP A 31 -8.71 -14.09 -25.06
C ASP A 31 -9.33 -15.02 -24.00
N GLN A 32 -8.70 -16.16 -23.72
CA GLN A 32 -9.18 -17.12 -22.73
C GLN A 32 -8.81 -16.73 -21.29
N ALA A 33 -7.62 -16.20 -21.08
CA ALA A 33 -7.13 -15.77 -19.78
C ALA A 33 -5.98 -14.78 -19.93
N ARG A 34 -6.03 -13.71 -19.13
CA ARG A 34 -5.01 -12.67 -19.05
C ARG A 34 -4.41 -12.64 -17.66
N HIS A 35 -3.09 -12.58 -17.56
CA HIS A 35 -2.35 -12.64 -16.31
C HIS A 35 -1.62 -11.31 -16.09
N SER A 36 -1.79 -10.69 -14.93
CA SER A 36 -1.29 -9.35 -14.66
C SER A 36 -0.33 -9.31 -13.50
N VAL A 37 0.64 -8.41 -13.58
CA VAL A 37 1.30 -7.88 -12.38
C VAL A 37 0.40 -6.79 -11.82
N SER A 38 0.18 -6.77 -10.52
CA SER A 38 -0.58 -5.71 -9.84
C SER A 38 0.08 -5.34 -8.52
N PRO A 39 -0.11 -4.10 -8.05
CA PRO A 39 0.29 -3.79 -6.69
C PRO A 39 -0.58 -4.59 -5.72
N PHE A 40 0.04 -5.03 -4.63
CA PHE A 40 -0.62 -5.87 -3.63
C PHE A 40 -0.26 -5.43 -2.21
N ILE A 41 -1.07 -5.88 -1.26
CA ILE A 41 -0.68 -5.93 0.14
C ILE A 41 -1.20 -7.21 0.80
N SER A 42 -0.33 -7.87 1.55
CA SER A 42 -0.65 -9.11 2.29
C SER A 42 -0.38 -8.93 3.77
N PHE A 43 -1.37 -9.23 4.60
CA PHE A 43 -1.33 -9.21 6.05
C PHE A 43 -1.31 -10.64 6.58
N TYR A 44 -0.37 -10.95 7.47
CA TYR A 44 -0.27 -12.24 8.17
C TYR A 44 -0.39 -12.01 9.68
N PHE A 45 -1.36 -12.68 10.31
CA PHE A 45 -1.69 -12.46 11.72
C PHE A 45 -1.99 -13.78 12.43
N PRO A 46 -1.62 -13.91 13.73
CA PRO A 46 -1.77 -15.16 14.46
C PRO A 46 -3.26 -15.44 14.77
N PRO A 47 -3.71 -16.69 14.69
CA PRO A 47 -5.01 -17.08 15.23
C PRO A 47 -4.96 -17.13 16.76
N GLY A 48 -6.03 -16.69 17.43
CA GLY A 48 -6.21 -16.86 18.88
C GLY A 48 -7.11 -18.06 19.20
N PRO A 49 -7.03 -18.64 20.42
CA PRO A 49 -7.81 -19.81 20.81
C PRO A 49 -9.31 -19.54 21.04
N ASP A 50 -9.69 -18.29 21.30
CA ASP A 50 -11.04 -17.91 21.74
C ASP A 50 -11.57 -16.64 21.04
N ASN A 51 -10.96 -16.20 19.94
CA ASN A 51 -11.34 -14.96 19.22
C ASN A 51 -11.85 -15.20 17.79
N HIS A 52 -12.31 -16.41 17.47
CA HIS A 52 -12.61 -16.81 16.08
C HIS A 52 -13.74 -16.03 15.43
N GLU A 53 -14.82 -15.78 16.18
CA GLU A 53 -15.96 -14.98 15.73
C GLU A 53 -15.54 -13.52 15.57
N GLU A 54 -14.89 -12.95 16.58
CA GLU A 54 -14.38 -11.57 16.56
C GLU A 54 -13.47 -11.33 15.35
N VAL A 55 -12.50 -12.21 15.13
CA VAL A 55 -11.57 -12.12 13.99
C VAL A 55 -12.30 -12.32 12.66
N ALA A 56 -13.28 -13.22 12.59
CA ALA A 56 -14.08 -13.40 11.37
C ALA A 56 -14.89 -12.14 11.03
N LEU A 57 -15.52 -11.53 12.03
CA LEU A 57 -16.26 -10.27 11.86
C LEU A 57 -15.31 -9.13 11.47
N LEU A 58 -14.16 -9.03 12.12
CA LEU A 58 -13.14 -8.05 11.80
C LEU A 58 -12.64 -8.18 10.35
N MET A 59 -12.46 -9.41 9.86
CA MET A 59 -12.10 -9.64 8.45
C MET A 59 -13.19 -9.15 7.48
N VAL A 60 -14.47 -9.28 7.85
CA VAL A 60 -15.58 -8.74 7.08
C VAL A 60 -15.60 -7.20 7.15
N ASP A 61 -15.33 -6.61 8.31
CA ASP A 61 -15.24 -5.15 8.45
C ASP A 61 -14.09 -4.57 7.61
N ILE A 62 -12.93 -5.22 7.61
CA ILE A 62 -11.77 -4.84 6.78
C ILE A 62 -12.08 -4.97 5.29
N HIS A 63 -12.78 -6.03 4.89
CA HIS A 63 -13.29 -6.19 3.52
C HIS A 63 -14.19 -5.04 3.11
N GLU A 64 -15.23 -4.75 3.89
CA GLU A 64 -16.21 -3.71 3.58
C GLU A 64 -15.55 -2.32 3.55
N ALA A 65 -14.60 -2.04 4.46
CA ALA A 65 -13.84 -0.79 4.46
C ALA A 65 -12.97 -0.62 3.20
N PHE A 66 -12.29 -1.69 2.77
CA PHE A 66 -11.50 -1.67 1.53
C PHE A 66 -12.40 -1.53 0.29
N GLU A 67 -13.52 -2.25 0.27
CA GLU A 67 -14.51 -2.17 -0.79
C GLU A 67 -15.07 -0.76 -0.95
N GLN A 68 -15.44 -0.12 0.16
CA GLN A 68 -15.96 1.25 0.18
C GLN A 68 -14.92 2.24 -0.33
N LEU A 69 -13.66 2.08 0.09
CA LEU A 69 -12.53 2.90 -0.34
C LEU A 69 -12.31 2.87 -1.87
N LEU A 70 -12.69 1.76 -2.51
CA LEU A 70 -12.56 1.55 -3.96
C LEU A 70 -13.83 1.88 -4.75
N GLY A 71 -14.93 2.26 -4.09
CA GLY A 71 -16.21 2.52 -4.75
C GLY A 71 -16.95 1.24 -5.18
N LYS A 72 -16.86 0.16 -4.40
CA LYS A 72 -17.55 -1.13 -4.63
C LYS A 72 -17.18 -1.79 -5.97
N PRO A 73 -15.90 -2.18 -6.15
CA PRO A 73 -15.37 -2.62 -7.45
C PRO A 73 -15.68 -4.08 -7.81
N TYR A 74 -16.20 -4.89 -6.88
CA TYR A 74 -16.27 -6.33 -7.06
C TYR A 74 -17.43 -6.77 -7.96
N THR A 75 -17.15 -7.73 -8.85
CA THR A 75 -18.13 -8.29 -9.78
C THR A 75 -18.44 -9.76 -9.47
N ILE A 76 -17.49 -10.49 -8.87
CA ILE A 76 -17.62 -11.90 -8.51
C ILE A 76 -17.17 -12.12 -7.06
N GLY A 77 -17.94 -12.94 -6.33
CA GLY A 77 -17.57 -13.50 -5.03
C GLY A 77 -17.57 -15.02 -5.05
N THR A 78 -17.00 -15.65 -4.03
CA THR A 78 -16.99 -17.11 -3.88
C THR A 78 -17.97 -17.58 -2.84
N HIS A 79 -18.71 -18.65 -3.15
CA HIS A 79 -19.54 -19.31 -2.16
C HIS A 79 -18.64 -19.94 -1.08
N PRO A 80 -18.86 -19.67 0.21
CA PRO A 80 -17.92 -20.03 1.28
C PRO A 80 -17.75 -21.54 1.51
N ILE A 81 -18.80 -22.34 1.25
CA ILE A 81 -18.72 -23.82 1.36
C ILE A 81 -18.25 -24.47 0.04
N SER A 82 -18.90 -24.16 -1.09
CA SER A 82 -18.58 -24.83 -2.37
C SER A 82 -17.38 -24.23 -3.11
N GLU A 83 -16.87 -23.09 -2.65
CA GLU A 83 -15.83 -22.27 -3.30
C GLU A 83 -16.16 -21.84 -4.74
N ARG A 84 -17.41 -22.00 -5.19
CA ARG A 84 -17.81 -21.67 -6.56
C ARG A 84 -17.99 -20.16 -6.74
N PRO A 85 -17.55 -19.59 -7.88
CA PRO A 85 -17.73 -18.18 -8.19
C PRO A 85 -19.19 -17.87 -8.56
N HIS A 86 -19.71 -16.76 -8.03
CA HIS A 86 -21.04 -16.23 -8.34
C HIS A 86 -20.99 -14.70 -8.46
N PRO A 87 -21.92 -14.09 -9.22
CA PRO A 87 -22.04 -12.63 -9.26
C PRO A 87 -22.12 -12.05 -7.85
N TYR A 88 -21.32 -11.02 -7.60
CA TYR A 88 -21.28 -10.33 -6.32
C TYR A 88 -22.66 -9.71 -6.02
N GLY A 89 -23.14 -9.87 -4.79
CA GLY A 89 -24.51 -9.48 -4.38
C GLY A 89 -25.63 -10.45 -4.81
N SER A 90 -25.33 -11.55 -5.52
CA SER A 90 -26.38 -12.54 -5.85
C SER A 90 -26.84 -13.33 -4.63
N SER A 91 -28.07 -13.85 -4.66
CA SER A 91 -28.63 -14.70 -3.60
C SER A 91 -27.90 -16.03 -3.39
N ARG A 92 -26.99 -16.38 -4.30
CA ARG A 92 -26.10 -17.54 -4.16
C ARG A 92 -24.89 -17.25 -3.27
N LEU A 93 -24.60 -15.99 -2.99
CA LEU A 93 -23.61 -15.60 -2.00
C LEU A 93 -24.34 -15.41 -0.65
N PRO A 94 -24.13 -16.30 0.32
CA PRO A 94 -24.76 -16.17 1.64
C PRO A 94 -24.25 -14.93 2.38
N ASP A 95 -25.06 -14.41 3.31
CA ASP A 95 -24.69 -13.29 4.19
C ASP A 95 -23.36 -13.61 4.91
N LEU A 96 -22.33 -12.80 4.61
CA LEU A 96 -20.99 -12.97 5.15
C LEU A 96 -20.93 -12.70 6.65
N ARG A 97 -21.66 -11.68 7.14
CA ARG A 97 -21.69 -11.35 8.56
C ARG A 97 -22.40 -12.44 9.36
N GLY A 98 -23.53 -12.94 8.86
CA GLY A 98 -24.24 -14.07 9.45
C GLY A 98 -23.39 -15.35 9.52
N GLN A 99 -22.46 -15.55 8.60
CA GLN A 99 -21.52 -16.68 8.64
C GLN A 99 -20.32 -16.44 9.55
N ALA A 100 -19.79 -15.22 9.58
CA ALA A 100 -18.74 -14.84 10.52
C ALA A 100 -19.19 -15.09 11.97
N ARG A 101 -20.46 -14.84 12.30
CA ARG A 101 -21.07 -15.17 13.61
C ARG A 101 -21.15 -16.67 13.92
N LYS A 102 -21.05 -17.53 12.90
CA LYS A 102 -21.07 -19.00 13.04
C LYS A 102 -19.68 -19.61 12.95
N ALA A 103 -18.65 -18.78 12.89
CA ALA A 103 -17.26 -19.18 12.86
C ALA A 103 -16.89 -20.14 14.01
N SER A 104 -16.34 -21.30 13.65
CA SER A 104 -15.78 -22.24 14.63
C SER A 104 -14.25 -22.14 14.69
N ARG A 105 -13.68 -22.42 15.87
CA ARG A 105 -12.23 -22.59 16.07
C ARG A 105 -11.61 -23.72 15.27
N SER A 106 -12.40 -24.77 15.02
CA SER A 106 -11.94 -25.99 14.36
C SER A 106 -11.95 -25.89 12.84
N GLU A 107 -12.44 -24.79 12.29
CA GLU A 107 -12.66 -24.62 10.85
C GLU A 107 -11.98 -23.35 10.35
N ALA A 108 -11.63 -23.34 9.06
CA ALA A 108 -11.22 -22.12 8.39
C ALA A 108 -12.45 -21.25 8.07
N PHE A 109 -12.27 -19.94 8.03
CA PHE A 109 -13.27 -19.01 7.50
C PHE A 109 -12.64 -18.28 6.31
N VAL A 110 -13.18 -18.53 5.12
CA VAL A 110 -12.55 -18.16 3.85
C VAL A 110 -13.59 -17.55 2.93
N PHE A 111 -13.22 -16.43 2.31
CA PHE A 111 -14.01 -15.79 1.28
C PHE A 111 -13.11 -14.97 0.37
N LYS A 112 -13.53 -14.77 -0.87
CA LYS A 112 -12.71 -14.18 -1.93
C LYS A 112 -13.58 -13.37 -2.88
N PHE A 113 -13.08 -12.22 -3.32
CA PHE A 113 -13.75 -11.33 -4.27
C PHE A 113 -12.78 -10.85 -5.35
N THR A 114 -13.34 -10.55 -6.51
CA THR A 114 -12.60 -10.05 -7.66
C THR A 114 -13.48 -9.11 -8.49
N ASP A 115 -12.86 -8.11 -9.10
CA ASP A 115 -13.47 -7.27 -10.12
C ASP A 115 -13.55 -7.95 -11.50
N GLU A 116 -12.90 -9.09 -11.68
CA GLU A 116 -12.79 -9.80 -12.95
C GLU A 116 -13.90 -10.85 -13.12
N LYS A 117 -14.70 -10.69 -14.19
CA LYS A 117 -15.79 -11.62 -14.53
C LYS A 117 -15.23 -12.94 -15.05
N ASN A 118 -14.18 -12.88 -15.87
CA ASN A 118 -13.45 -14.05 -16.28
C ASN A 118 -12.51 -14.48 -15.15
N HIS A 119 -13.04 -15.21 -14.17
CA HIS A 119 -12.31 -15.67 -12.99
C HIS A 119 -11.04 -16.48 -13.28
N ALA A 120 -10.79 -16.89 -14.54
CA ALA A 120 -9.53 -17.47 -14.99
C ALA A 120 -8.39 -16.45 -15.15
N SER A 121 -8.74 -15.18 -15.40
CA SER A 121 -7.83 -14.04 -15.53
C SER A 121 -7.46 -13.44 -14.18
N SER A 122 -6.32 -12.77 -14.15
CA SER A 122 -5.86 -11.98 -13.01
C SER A 122 -6.78 -10.78 -12.77
N PRO A 123 -7.13 -10.51 -11.51
CA PRO A 123 -7.86 -9.30 -11.18
C PRO A 123 -6.97 -8.07 -11.34
N THR A 124 -7.59 -6.91 -11.50
CA THR A 124 -6.91 -5.66 -11.15
C THR A 124 -7.24 -5.26 -9.71
N THR A 125 -8.39 -5.70 -9.18
CA THR A 125 -8.81 -5.46 -7.80
C THR A 125 -9.42 -6.73 -7.21
N ALA A 126 -8.87 -7.18 -6.07
CA ALA A 126 -9.34 -8.40 -5.41
C ALA A 126 -9.08 -8.37 -3.91
N GLY A 127 -9.84 -9.17 -3.19
CA GLY A 127 -9.65 -9.44 -1.77
C GLY A 127 -9.69 -10.94 -1.51
N TYR A 128 -8.65 -11.46 -0.86
CA TYR A 128 -8.50 -12.86 -0.49
C TYR A 128 -8.37 -12.99 1.02
N PHE A 129 -9.34 -13.62 1.66
CA PHE A 129 -9.47 -13.66 3.11
C PHE A 129 -9.42 -15.09 3.60
N TRP A 130 -8.53 -15.36 4.55
CA TRP A 130 -8.40 -16.68 5.14
C TRP A 130 -8.07 -16.63 6.62
N ARG A 131 -9.06 -16.93 7.45
CA ARG A 131 -8.83 -17.27 8.84
C ARG A 131 -8.49 -18.75 8.91
N THR A 132 -7.34 -19.09 9.47
CA THR A 132 -7.01 -20.50 9.73
C THR A 132 -7.79 -21.05 10.92
N TRP A 133 -7.92 -22.37 11.00
CA TRP A 133 -8.34 -23.06 12.22
C TRP A 133 -7.27 -22.90 13.31
N PHE A 134 -7.63 -23.13 14.58
CA PHE A 134 -6.68 -23.16 15.70
C PHE A 134 -6.46 -24.59 16.20
N LYS A 135 -5.20 -25.02 16.30
CA LYS A 135 -4.82 -26.34 16.83
C LYS A 135 -4.41 -26.22 18.29
N THR A 136 -5.04 -26.99 19.18
CA THR A 136 -4.76 -27.03 20.63
C THR A 136 -3.74 -28.08 21.05
N TYR A 137 -3.27 -28.93 20.14
CA TYR A 137 -2.30 -29.98 20.45
C TYR A 137 -0.91 -29.39 20.77
N GLU A 138 -0.36 -29.79 21.92
CA GLU A 138 0.96 -29.34 22.40
C GLU A 138 2.05 -29.55 21.34
N GLY A 139 2.79 -28.48 21.03
CA GLY A 139 3.97 -28.49 20.17
C GLY A 139 3.78 -28.09 18.71
N ARG A 140 2.56 -28.01 18.16
CA ARG A 140 2.35 -27.56 16.77
C ARG A 140 1.95 -26.08 16.70
N ARG A 141 2.79 -25.26 16.07
CA ARG A 141 2.45 -23.87 15.72
C ARG A 141 1.30 -23.87 14.72
N THR A 142 0.24 -23.12 15.01
CA THR A 142 -0.81 -22.86 14.03
C THR A 142 -0.31 -21.86 13.00
N ALA A 143 -0.57 -22.12 11.71
CA ALA A 143 -0.26 -21.19 10.62
C ALA A 143 -0.84 -19.79 10.89
N TYR A 144 -0.34 -18.78 10.19
CA TYR A 144 -1.01 -17.48 10.19
C TYR A 144 -2.37 -17.55 9.49
N SER A 145 -3.28 -16.69 9.91
CA SER A 145 -4.37 -16.21 9.05
C SER A 145 -3.82 -15.17 8.07
N SER A 146 -4.50 -14.96 6.95
CA SER A 146 -4.07 -13.99 5.94
C SER A 146 -5.21 -13.17 5.35
N ILE A 147 -4.89 -11.92 5.00
CA ILE A 147 -5.69 -11.09 4.09
C ILE A 147 -4.76 -10.59 2.99
N THR A 148 -5.12 -10.77 1.72
CA THR A 148 -4.37 -10.23 0.59
C THR A 148 -5.29 -9.38 -0.27
N PHE A 149 -4.84 -8.18 -0.59
CA PHE A 149 -5.51 -7.29 -1.52
C PHE A 149 -4.66 -7.07 -2.77
N TYR A 150 -5.33 -7.02 -3.91
CA TYR A 150 -4.82 -6.44 -5.15
C TYR A 150 -5.65 -5.20 -5.47
N TYR A 151 -5.04 -4.19 -6.07
CA TYR A 151 -5.71 -2.94 -6.43
C TYR A 151 -5.10 -2.34 -7.70
N ARG A 152 -5.86 -1.49 -8.40
CA ARG A 152 -5.40 -0.84 -9.63
C ARG A 152 -4.24 0.12 -9.31
N TRP A 153 -3.20 0.09 -10.13
CA TRP A 153 -2.05 0.99 -9.95
C TRP A 153 -2.41 2.46 -10.08
N GLN A 154 -3.19 2.82 -11.11
CA GLN A 154 -3.67 4.19 -11.26
C GLN A 154 -4.49 4.65 -10.05
N TRP A 155 -5.36 3.79 -9.52
CA TRP A 155 -6.12 4.10 -8.31
C TRP A 155 -5.19 4.37 -7.12
N TRP A 156 -4.13 3.56 -6.94
CA TRP A 156 -3.16 3.79 -5.87
C TRP A 156 -2.42 5.13 -6.05
N LEU A 157 -2.02 5.48 -7.28
CA LEU A 157 -1.40 6.77 -7.59
C LEU A 157 -2.28 7.93 -7.13
N ASP A 158 -3.58 7.82 -7.34
CA ASP A 158 -4.58 8.85 -7.03
C ASP A 158 -5.00 8.85 -5.53
N ASN A 159 -4.77 7.75 -4.80
CA ASN A 159 -5.33 7.52 -3.46
C ASN A 159 -4.29 7.07 -2.40
N ARG A 160 -3.01 7.42 -2.59
CA ARG A 160 -1.88 6.98 -1.74
C ARG A 160 -2.12 7.14 -0.25
N ASP A 161 -2.62 8.31 0.18
CA ASP A 161 -2.84 8.63 1.60
C ASP A 161 -4.01 7.85 2.21
N ALA A 162 -5.10 7.69 1.44
CA ALA A 162 -6.26 6.94 1.88
C ALA A 162 -5.92 5.44 1.99
N TRP A 163 -5.21 4.90 0.99
CA TRP A 163 -4.65 3.55 1.04
C TRP A 163 -3.74 3.36 2.24
N ARG A 164 -2.77 4.27 2.46
CA ARG A 164 -1.82 4.16 3.57
C ARG A 164 -2.54 4.19 4.92
N SER A 165 -3.53 5.07 5.08
CA SER A 165 -4.34 5.15 6.31
C SER A 165 -5.10 3.85 6.57
N PHE A 166 -5.70 3.26 5.53
CA PHE A 166 -6.34 1.95 5.60
C PHE A 166 -5.35 0.85 6.02
N VAL A 167 -4.15 0.83 5.42
CA VAL A 167 -3.12 -0.15 5.73
C VAL A 167 -2.72 -0.06 7.21
N LEU A 168 -2.28 1.10 7.69
CA LEU A 168 -1.81 1.26 9.07
C LEU A 168 -2.90 0.90 10.09
N LYS A 169 -4.16 1.29 9.83
CA LYS A 169 -5.30 0.90 10.66
C LYS A 169 -5.49 -0.62 10.67
N THR A 170 -5.40 -1.26 9.52
CA THR A 170 -5.56 -2.72 9.36
C THR A 170 -4.45 -3.49 10.09
N ILE A 171 -3.21 -3.00 10.05
CA ILE A 171 -2.08 -3.58 10.80
C ILE A 171 -2.40 -3.66 12.28
N ASP A 172 -2.81 -2.54 12.88
CA ASP A 172 -3.09 -2.46 14.31
C ASP A 172 -4.32 -3.30 14.69
N LEU A 173 -5.38 -3.26 13.88
CA LEU A 173 -6.60 -4.03 14.11
C LEU A 173 -6.33 -5.54 14.14
N LEU A 174 -5.57 -6.05 13.17
CA LEU A 174 -5.25 -7.47 13.07
C LEU A 174 -4.15 -7.91 14.05
N LYS A 175 -3.45 -6.95 14.67
CA LYS A 175 -2.19 -7.21 15.38
C LYS A 175 -1.24 -8.01 14.47
N ALA A 176 -1.11 -7.55 13.23
CA ALA A 176 -0.37 -8.27 12.21
C ALA A 176 1.08 -8.52 12.63
N ARG A 177 1.60 -9.71 12.33
CA ARG A 177 2.99 -10.08 12.62
C ARG A 177 3.91 -9.90 11.43
N GLN A 178 3.37 -9.97 10.22
CA GLN A 178 4.10 -9.65 9.00
C GLN A 178 3.14 -9.02 8.00
N VAL A 179 3.60 -8.00 7.29
CA VAL A 179 2.84 -7.33 6.24
C VAL A 179 3.80 -6.99 5.13
N TYR A 180 3.41 -7.28 3.89
CA TYR A 180 4.24 -7.08 2.70
C TYR A 180 3.42 -6.35 1.64
N SER A 181 4.02 -5.35 1.00
CA SER A 181 3.45 -4.65 -0.14
C SER A 181 4.52 -4.34 -1.18
N GLY A 182 4.10 -4.35 -2.44
CA GLY A 182 4.95 -4.22 -3.63
C GLY A 182 4.13 -4.55 -4.88
N PHE A 183 4.79 -5.08 -5.90
CA PHE A 183 4.15 -5.67 -7.07
C PHE A 183 4.27 -7.19 -7.03
N SER A 184 3.20 -7.91 -7.35
CA SER A 184 3.22 -9.37 -7.56
C SER A 184 2.31 -9.74 -8.71
N MET A 185 2.45 -10.97 -9.22
CA MET A 185 1.45 -11.50 -10.12
C MET A 185 0.11 -11.62 -9.37
N ALA A 186 -0.93 -11.00 -9.92
CA ALA A 186 -2.26 -11.02 -9.34
C ALA A 186 -2.90 -12.38 -9.54
N ASN A 187 -3.12 -13.11 -8.46
CA ASN A 187 -3.69 -14.46 -8.54
C ASN A 187 -5.14 -14.41 -9.07
N PRO A 188 -5.49 -15.17 -10.12
CA PRO A 188 -6.88 -15.39 -10.52
C PRO A 188 -7.71 -16.02 -9.41
N LEU A 189 -9.02 -15.79 -9.48
CA LEU A 189 -9.96 -16.41 -8.55
C LEU A 189 -10.07 -17.92 -8.82
N ALA A 190 -10.03 -18.34 -10.08
CA ALA A 190 -9.98 -19.74 -10.49
C ALA A 190 -8.68 -20.39 -10.02
N PHE A 191 -8.79 -21.32 -9.06
CA PHE A 191 -7.62 -21.99 -8.49
C PHE A 191 -6.75 -22.69 -9.55
N GLY A 192 -7.38 -23.30 -10.57
CA GLY A 192 -6.67 -24.06 -11.60
C GLY A 192 -5.76 -23.24 -12.51
N THR A 193 -6.04 -21.95 -12.72
CA THR A 193 -5.25 -21.08 -13.60
C THR A 193 -4.07 -20.42 -12.89
N ARG A 194 -4.00 -20.51 -11.55
CA ARG A 194 -2.83 -20.08 -10.77
C ARG A 194 -1.55 -20.85 -11.10
N SER A 195 -1.66 -22.03 -11.72
CA SER A 195 -0.51 -22.75 -12.27
C SER A 195 0.21 -21.96 -13.38
N ALA A 196 -0.49 -21.10 -14.12
CA ALA A 196 0.12 -20.22 -15.12
C ALA A 196 0.82 -19.03 -14.44
N ILE A 197 0.26 -18.50 -13.35
CA ILE A 197 0.90 -17.47 -12.53
C ILE A 197 2.28 -17.91 -12.06
N THR A 198 2.41 -19.14 -11.54
CA THR A 198 3.71 -19.64 -11.06
C THR A 198 4.76 -19.79 -12.17
N THR A 199 4.33 -19.98 -13.42
CA THR A 199 5.22 -20.01 -14.58
C THR A 199 5.66 -18.60 -14.96
N TRP A 200 4.72 -17.63 -14.96
CA TRP A 200 5.05 -16.21 -15.17
C TRP A 200 5.99 -15.65 -14.10
N GLU A 201 5.72 -15.94 -12.83
CA GLU A 201 6.58 -15.54 -11.71
C GLU A 201 8.03 -15.98 -11.94
N ARG A 202 8.23 -17.24 -12.33
CA ARG A 202 9.57 -17.76 -12.59
C ARG A 202 10.20 -17.20 -13.86
N SER A 203 9.42 -16.94 -14.91
CA SER A 203 9.95 -16.42 -16.18
C SER A 203 10.32 -14.93 -16.10
N LEU A 204 9.62 -14.15 -15.26
CA LEU A 204 9.82 -12.71 -15.09
C LEU A 204 10.84 -12.37 -14.00
N ALA A 205 11.03 -13.22 -12.99
CA ALA A 205 11.98 -12.99 -11.89
C ALA A 205 13.44 -12.70 -12.33
N PRO A 206 13.95 -13.26 -13.45
CA PRO A 206 15.26 -12.87 -13.98
C PRO A 206 15.34 -11.45 -14.54
N ALA A 207 14.21 -10.80 -14.82
CA ALA A 207 14.14 -9.45 -15.37
C ALA A 207 13.85 -8.37 -14.31
N PHE A 208 13.28 -8.73 -13.15
CA PHE A 208 12.80 -7.77 -12.15
C PHE A 208 13.13 -8.23 -10.73
N TYR A 209 13.94 -7.48 -9.97
CA TYR A 209 14.22 -7.80 -8.57
C TYR A 209 13.03 -7.50 -7.63
N GLY A 210 12.17 -6.57 -8.01
CA GLY A 210 11.03 -6.07 -7.23
C GLY A 210 9.73 -6.86 -7.44
N LEU A 211 9.71 -7.83 -8.36
CA LEU A 211 8.57 -8.74 -8.53
C LEU A 211 8.47 -9.67 -7.32
N ASP A 212 7.49 -9.42 -6.47
CA ASP A 212 7.25 -10.25 -5.30
C ASP A 212 6.53 -11.55 -5.67
N ILE A 213 6.90 -12.65 -5.01
CA ILE A 213 6.27 -13.95 -5.17
C ILE A 213 5.40 -14.16 -3.93
N ASP A 214 4.10 -13.86 -4.03
CA ASP A 214 3.17 -13.99 -2.89
C ASP A 214 2.16 -15.11 -3.14
N TYR A 215 2.38 -16.24 -2.47
CA TYR A 215 1.46 -17.38 -2.51
C TYR A 215 0.93 -17.67 -1.11
N TYR A 216 -0.11 -16.92 -0.72
CA TYR A 216 -0.67 -16.94 0.64
C TYR A 216 -1.04 -18.35 1.15
N PHE A 217 -1.34 -19.31 0.27
CA PHE A 217 -1.76 -20.65 0.68
C PHE A 217 -0.65 -21.43 1.39
N SER A 218 0.57 -21.44 0.86
CA SER A 218 1.73 -22.09 1.51
C SER A 218 2.42 -21.16 2.51
N MET A 219 2.50 -19.87 2.20
CA MET A 219 3.28 -18.90 2.98
C MET A 219 2.81 -18.74 4.43
N ARG A 220 1.52 -18.90 4.72
CA ARG A 220 1.00 -18.81 6.09
C ARG A 220 1.67 -19.75 7.09
N ALA A 221 2.10 -20.93 6.65
CA ALA A 221 2.77 -21.89 7.51
C ALA A 221 4.28 -21.64 7.56
N GLU A 222 4.89 -21.36 6.40
CA GLU A 222 6.35 -21.15 6.29
C GLU A 222 6.82 -19.85 6.97
N LEU A 223 6.03 -18.77 6.89
CA LEU A 223 6.38 -17.47 7.49
C LEU A 223 6.37 -17.50 9.04
N LEU A 224 6.01 -18.61 9.67
CA LEU A 224 6.26 -18.83 11.10
C LEU A 224 7.76 -18.97 11.40
N ASN A 225 8.56 -19.41 10.42
CA ASN A 225 9.99 -19.71 10.55
C ASN A 225 10.89 -18.48 10.40
N GLY A 226 10.42 -17.45 9.71
CA GLY A 226 11.17 -16.23 9.46
C GLY A 226 10.40 -15.26 8.58
N ILE A 227 11.07 -14.19 8.17
CA ILE A 227 10.52 -13.21 7.23
C ILE A 227 11.08 -13.43 5.83
N ARG A 228 10.37 -12.95 4.81
CA ARG A 228 10.88 -12.86 3.43
C ARG A 228 11.44 -11.47 3.10
N PRO A 229 12.37 -11.32 2.15
CA PRO A 229 12.87 -10.02 1.71
C PRO A 229 11.73 -9.17 1.15
N PRO A 230 11.47 -7.99 1.73
CA PRO A 230 10.50 -7.05 1.18
C PRO A 230 11.00 -6.41 -0.12
N THR A 231 10.07 -6.04 -0.99
CA THR A 231 10.37 -5.31 -2.23
C THR A 231 10.08 -3.81 -2.14
N TRP A 232 9.08 -3.39 -1.35
CA TRP A 232 8.78 -1.97 -1.15
C TRP A 232 8.40 -1.61 0.29
N ALA A 233 7.21 -2.00 0.76
CA ALA A 233 6.71 -1.61 2.07
C ALA A 233 6.42 -2.81 2.96
N PHE A 234 6.80 -2.72 4.24
CA PHE A 234 6.86 -3.86 5.14
C PHE A 234 6.63 -3.49 6.61
N LEU A 235 5.99 -4.39 7.37
CA LEU A 235 5.89 -4.30 8.82
C LEU A 235 6.98 -5.13 9.50
N LEU A 236 7.91 -4.45 10.19
CA LEU A 236 8.74 -5.07 11.21
C LEU A 236 7.99 -5.05 12.55
N ALA A 237 7.23 -6.12 12.81
CA ALA A 237 6.46 -6.23 14.05
C ALA A 237 7.38 -6.42 15.27
N ASP A 238 6.93 -6.04 16.48
CA ASP A 238 7.73 -6.18 17.72
C ASP A 238 8.19 -7.63 17.96
N HIS A 239 7.34 -8.60 17.63
CA HIS A 239 7.67 -10.03 17.64
C HIS A 239 8.93 -10.38 16.83
N TRP A 240 9.23 -9.63 15.76
CA TRP A 240 10.43 -9.80 14.94
C TRP A 240 11.58 -8.91 15.39
N HIS A 241 11.32 -7.75 16.01
CA HIS A 241 12.36 -6.98 16.70
C HIS A 241 13.05 -7.80 17.78
N GLU A 242 12.28 -8.51 18.61
CA GLU A 242 12.81 -9.38 19.67
C GLU A 242 13.75 -10.46 19.12
N LYS A 243 13.42 -11.02 17.96
CA LYS A 243 14.26 -12.03 17.29
C LYS A 243 15.49 -11.43 16.60
N LEU A 244 15.38 -10.20 16.12
CA LEU A 244 16.48 -9.48 15.50
C LEU A 244 17.47 -8.93 16.54
N ASP A 245 17.04 -8.85 17.80
CA ASP A 245 17.80 -8.28 18.91
C ASP A 245 18.22 -6.82 18.64
N LEU A 246 17.32 -6.05 18.01
CA LEU A 246 17.51 -4.63 17.73
C LEU A 246 16.32 -3.80 18.25
N THR A 247 16.64 -2.73 18.96
CA THR A 247 15.67 -1.69 19.33
C THR A 247 15.13 -0.98 18.10
N ARG A 248 13.94 -0.38 18.24
CA ARG A 248 13.32 0.45 17.19
C ARG A 248 14.22 1.62 16.77
N GLU A 249 14.96 2.21 17.71
CA GLU A 249 15.95 3.26 17.45
C GLU A 249 17.15 2.75 16.64
N GLN A 250 17.67 1.56 16.96
CA GLN A 250 18.77 0.95 16.20
C GLN A 250 18.33 0.60 14.77
N VAL A 251 17.10 0.11 14.57
CA VAL A 251 16.56 -0.11 13.23
C VAL A 251 16.47 1.20 12.45
N ARG A 252 15.96 2.28 13.07
CA ARG A 252 15.94 3.61 12.44
C ARG A 252 17.33 4.11 12.07
N ALA A 253 18.31 3.92 12.94
CA ALA A 253 19.69 4.33 12.68
C ALA A 253 20.32 3.52 11.54
N ALA A 254 20.09 2.20 11.51
CA ALA A 254 20.61 1.32 10.47
C ALA A 254 19.95 1.56 9.09
N LEU A 255 18.70 2.01 9.06
CA LEU A 255 17.95 2.37 7.86
C LEU A 255 17.89 3.88 7.62
N ALA A 256 18.82 4.65 8.22
CA ALA A 256 18.88 6.09 8.07
C ALA A 256 19.25 6.45 6.63
N HIS A 257 18.23 6.63 5.79
CA HIS A 257 18.37 6.94 4.38
C HIS A 257 17.26 7.92 3.97
N PRO A 258 17.54 9.01 3.22
CA PRO A 258 16.56 10.07 2.93
C PRO A 258 15.31 9.58 2.17
N ARG A 259 15.44 8.48 1.41
CA ARG A 259 14.33 7.83 0.70
C ARG A 259 13.56 6.78 1.52
N ILE A 260 14.01 6.42 2.72
CA ILE A 260 13.31 5.42 3.57
C ILE A 260 12.43 6.15 4.58
N SER A 261 11.15 5.79 4.63
CA SER A 261 10.20 6.28 5.63
C SER A 261 9.91 5.20 6.66
N ILE A 262 9.89 5.57 7.94
CA ILE A 262 9.56 4.67 9.04
C ILE A 262 8.44 5.29 9.87
N THR A 263 7.34 4.56 10.00
CA THR A 263 6.15 4.93 10.78
C THR A 263 6.06 4.05 12.01
N GLU A 264 5.99 4.67 13.19
CA GLU A 264 5.83 3.95 14.44
C GLU A 264 4.37 3.52 14.63
N LEU A 265 4.17 2.24 14.87
CA LEU A 265 2.88 1.62 15.18
C LEU A 265 2.91 1.00 16.58
N HIS A 266 1.73 0.68 17.10
CA HIS A 266 1.65 -0.02 18.39
C HIS A 266 2.26 -1.41 18.32
N SER A 267 2.18 -2.10 17.17
CA SER A 267 2.66 -3.46 16.98
C SER A 267 4.02 -3.58 16.28
N GLY A 268 4.73 -2.46 16.02
CA GLY A 268 6.05 -2.46 15.38
C GLY A 268 6.34 -1.21 14.56
N GLN A 269 7.20 -1.34 13.53
CA GLN A 269 7.58 -0.28 12.60
C GLN A 269 7.13 -0.61 11.18
N TRP A 270 6.35 0.28 10.57
CA TRP A 270 6.04 0.22 9.14
C TRP A 270 7.11 0.97 8.34
N ILE A 271 7.79 0.26 7.45
CA ILE A 271 8.96 0.72 6.72
C ILE A 271 8.62 0.76 5.22
N GLU A 272 8.87 1.90 4.58
CA GLU A 272 8.64 2.11 3.14
C GLU A 272 9.96 2.45 2.45
N LEU A 273 10.34 1.67 1.45
CA LEU A 273 11.55 1.86 0.66
C LEU A 273 11.28 2.76 -0.54
N GLY A 274 11.51 4.06 -0.39
CA GLY A 274 11.14 5.02 -1.43
C GLY A 274 9.66 5.39 -1.37
N GLU A 275 9.22 6.15 -2.36
CA GLU A 275 7.90 6.81 -2.36
C GLU A 275 6.77 5.93 -2.87
N GLN A 276 7.15 4.91 -3.65
CA GLN A 276 6.23 4.04 -4.38
C GLN A 276 6.87 2.67 -4.61
N PRO A 277 6.07 1.61 -4.84
CA PRO A 277 6.61 0.32 -5.22
C PRO A 277 7.28 0.39 -6.59
N GLU A 278 8.30 -0.45 -6.79
CA GLU A 278 9.05 -0.55 -8.04
C GLU A 278 9.35 -2.02 -8.37
N LEU A 279 9.42 -2.35 -9.66
CA LEU A 279 9.79 -3.69 -10.14
C LEU A 279 11.30 -3.91 -10.22
N TYR A 280 12.12 -2.85 -10.14
CA TYR A 280 13.58 -2.89 -10.20
C TYR A 280 14.11 -3.76 -11.37
N PRO A 281 14.02 -3.28 -12.62
CA PRO A 281 14.56 -3.98 -13.77
C PRO A 281 16.04 -4.33 -13.56
N VAL A 282 16.40 -5.59 -13.80
CA VAL A 282 17.74 -6.12 -13.49
C VAL A 282 18.85 -5.37 -14.23
N GLU A 283 18.58 -4.91 -15.45
CA GLU A 283 19.49 -4.10 -16.26
C GLU A 283 19.86 -2.74 -15.64
N GLN A 284 19.11 -2.29 -14.63
CA GLN A 284 19.39 -1.06 -13.87
C GLN A 284 20.30 -1.33 -12.66
N GLY A 285 20.72 -2.58 -12.45
CA GLY A 285 21.55 -2.99 -11.32
C GLY A 285 20.73 -3.35 -10.08
N VAL A 286 21.43 -3.84 -9.04
CA VAL A 286 20.79 -4.27 -7.79
C VAL A 286 20.29 -3.04 -7.01
N PRO A 287 19.03 -3.01 -6.55
CA PRO A 287 18.46 -1.82 -5.93
C PRO A 287 18.98 -1.61 -4.50
N GLU A 288 19.50 -0.41 -4.25
CA GLU A 288 20.15 -0.02 -2.98
C GLU A 288 19.25 -0.15 -1.75
N LEU A 289 17.99 0.32 -1.82
CA LEU A 289 17.10 0.34 -0.65
C LEU A 289 16.71 -1.07 -0.19
N PRO A 290 16.29 -1.98 -1.09
CA PRO A 290 16.09 -3.38 -0.73
C PRO A 290 17.36 -4.05 -0.21
N MET A 291 18.56 -3.76 -0.74
CA MET A 291 19.82 -4.29 -0.21
C MET A 291 20.08 -3.82 1.23
N LEU A 292 19.87 -2.54 1.51
CA LEU A 292 20.06 -1.97 2.85
C LEU A 292 19.12 -2.63 3.86
N LEU A 293 17.83 -2.74 3.53
CA LEU A 293 16.85 -3.41 4.38
C LEU A 293 17.16 -4.90 4.53
N ASN A 294 17.47 -5.59 3.44
CA ASN A 294 17.78 -7.02 3.47
C ASN A 294 19.00 -7.34 4.34
N LYS A 295 20.03 -6.49 4.32
CA LYS A 295 21.19 -6.64 5.21
C LYS A 295 20.79 -6.61 6.69
N LEU A 296 19.87 -5.72 7.07
CA LEU A 296 19.33 -5.65 8.43
C LEU A 296 18.48 -6.88 8.77
N LEU A 297 17.66 -7.35 7.82
CA LEU A 297 16.70 -8.44 8.04
C LEU A 297 17.31 -9.85 7.93
N LYS A 298 18.52 -9.99 7.37
CA LYS A 298 19.20 -11.27 7.13
C LYS A 298 19.20 -12.22 8.34
N PRO A 299 19.44 -11.79 9.60
CA PRO A 299 19.46 -12.69 10.75
C PRO A 299 18.14 -13.41 11.04
N ILE A 300 17.01 -12.83 10.61
CA ILE A 300 15.66 -13.36 10.86
C ILE A 300 14.95 -13.83 9.56
N ARG A 301 15.66 -13.81 8.43
CA ARG A 301 15.13 -14.20 7.13
C ARG A 301 14.97 -15.72 7.04
N HIS A 302 13.84 -16.18 6.50
CA HIS A 302 13.63 -17.60 6.19
C HIS A 302 14.21 -17.91 4.80
N ASP A 303 15.47 -18.34 4.75
CA ASP A 303 16.18 -18.64 3.49
C ASP A 303 15.61 -19.86 2.75
N ASP A 304 14.98 -20.79 3.47
CA ASP A 304 14.36 -22.00 2.93
C ASP A 304 12.86 -21.84 2.61
N LEU A 305 12.40 -20.61 2.37
CA LEU A 305 11.01 -20.38 1.94
C LEU A 305 10.80 -20.94 0.52
N GLY A 306 10.17 -22.12 0.43
CA GLY A 306 9.86 -22.77 -0.84
C GLY A 306 8.82 -21.98 -1.64
N LEU A 307 9.22 -21.39 -2.77
CA LEU A 307 8.36 -20.63 -3.69
C LEU A 307 7.74 -21.52 -4.78
N LEU A 308 7.55 -22.80 -4.45
CA LEU A 308 7.25 -23.87 -5.41
C LEU A 308 5.86 -23.77 -6.06
N GLY A 309 4.92 -23.05 -5.41
CA GLY A 309 3.54 -22.90 -5.88
C GLY A 309 2.91 -24.23 -6.33
N PHE A 310 2.63 -24.37 -7.63
CA PHE A 310 2.23 -25.61 -8.28
C PHE A 310 3.48 -26.28 -8.84
N GLY A 311 4.08 -27.23 -8.11
CA GLY A 311 5.36 -27.85 -8.48
C GLY A 311 5.41 -28.39 -9.92
N GLN A 312 6.61 -28.34 -10.51
CA GLN A 312 6.87 -28.86 -11.85
C GLN A 312 6.87 -30.40 -11.85
N TRP A 313 6.26 -31.01 -12.86
CA TRP A 313 6.30 -32.46 -13.09
C TRP A 313 7.34 -32.80 -14.18
N ASP A 314 7.79 -34.05 -14.23
CA ASP A 314 8.84 -34.50 -15.15
C ASP A 314 8.39 -34.41 -16.61
N GLY A 315 9.09 -33.60 -17.42
CA GLY A 315 8.70 -33.30 -18.80
C GLY A 315 7.77 -32.09 -18.97
N ASP A 316 7.48 -31.33 -17.91
CA ASP A 316 6.74 -30.07 -18.04
C ASP A 316 7.56 -29.02 -18.82
N PRO A 317 7.07 -28.52 -19.96
CA PRO A 317 7.78 -27.51 -20.74
C PRO A 317 7.77 -26.11 -20.10
N ASN A 318 7.09 -25.93 -18.97
CA ASN A 318 6.95 -24.66 -18.25
C ASN A 318 7.77 -24.66 -16.97
N GLU A 319 8.87 -23.91 -16.96
CA GLU A 319 9.72 -23.75 -15.78
C GLU A 319 8.96 -23.08 -14.62
N ARG A 320 9.23 -23.57 -13.42
CA ARG A 320 8.72 -23.01 -12.17
C ARG A 320 9.85 -22.95 -11.16
N PHE A 321 9.63 -22.22 -10.06
CA PHE A 321 10.59 -22.20 -8.98
C PHE A 321 10.83 -23.61 -8.44
N THR A 322 12.10 -23.97 -8.36
CA THR A 322 12.60 -25.11 -7.59
C THR A 322 13.04 -24.64 -6.20
N ASP A 323 13.38 -25.55 -5.30
CA ASP A 323 13.94 -25.17 -4.00
C ASP A 323 15.26 -24.41 -4.16
N ALA A 324 16.09 -24.82 -5.12
CA ALA A 324 17.36 -24.16 -5.43
C ALA A 324 17.12 -22.73 -5.94
N ASP A 325 16.20 -22.54 -6.89
CA ASP A 325 15.85 -21.22 -7.39
C ASP A 325 15.21 -20.35 -6.30
N SER A 326 14.39 -20.94 -5.43
CA SER A 326 13.76 -20.25 -4.31
C SER A 326 14.82 -19.68 -3.37
N ARG A 327 15.82 -20.47 -2.96
CA ARG A 327 16.93 -19.98 -2.12
C ARG A 327 17.70 -18.85 -2.79
N ARG A 328 18.06 -19.00 -4.07
CA ARG A 328 18.78 -17.97 -4.83
C ARG A 328 17.97 -16.68 -4.92
N TRP A 329 16.67 -16.78 -5.17
CA TRP A 329 15.75 -15.65 -5.24
C TRP A 329 15.56 -14.97 -3.88
N MET A 330 15.45 -15.73 -2.79
CA MET A 330 15.39 -15.21 -1.43
C MET A 330 16.67 -14.46 -1.06
N ALA A 331 17.81 -14.90 -1.58
CA ALA A 331 19.10 -14.24 -1.43
C ALA A 331 19.36 -13.12 -2.44
N ARG A 332 18.43 -12.76 -3.35
CA ARG A 332 18.70 -11.83 -4.47
C ARG A 332 19.22 -10.44 -4.08
N PHE A 333 19.07 -10.01 -2.83
CA PHE A 333 19.59 -8.74 -2.32
C PHE A 333 20.85 -8.91 -1.45
N ASP A 334 21.39 -10.12 -1.33
CA ASP A 334 22.64 -10.38 -0.63
C ASP A 334 23.83 -9.87 -1.47
N PRO A 335 24.91 -9.35 -0.85
CA PRO A 335 26.08 -8.85 -1.57
C PRO A 335 26.75 -9.92 -2.45
N ASP A 336 26.71 -11.17 -2.03
CA ASP A 336 27.31 -12.35 -2.67
C ASP A 336 26.31 -13.19 -3.48
N SER A 337 25.10 -12.68 -3.69
CA SER A 337 24.08 -13.38 -4.47
C SER A 337 24.48 -13.55 -5.94
N ASP A 338 24.06 -14.67 -6.52
CA ASP A 338 24.27 -15.02 -7.91
C ASP A 338 23.01 -14.83 -8.79
N TRP A 339 21.91 -14.30 -8.24
CA TRP A 339 20.67 -14.09 -8.98
C TRP A 339 20.71 -12.79 -9.81
N PRO A 340 20.19 -12.78 -11.05
CA PRO A 340 19.78 -13.96 -11.85
C PRO A 340 20.97 -14.75 -12.40
N ALA A 341 22.03 -14.04 -12.78
CA ALA A 341 23.37 -14.56 -13.03
C ALA A 341 24.39 -13.48 -12.66
N PRO A 342 25.61 -13.83 -12.20
CA PRO A 342 26.62 -12.84 -11.80
C PRO A 342 26.96 -11.81 -12.89
N ALA A 343 27.00 -12.23 -14.16
CA ALA A 343 27.31 -11.34 -15.29
C ALA A 343 26.28 -10.23 -15.48
N THR A 344 24.99 -10.55 -15.32
CA THR A 344 23.88 -9.58 -15.47
C THR A 344 23.70 -8.74 -14.21
N ARG A 345 23.97 -9.32 -13.02
CA ARG A 345 23.82 -8.66 -11.72
C ARG A 345 24.76 -7.47 -11.52
N LEU A 346 25.99 -7.56 -12.03
CA LEU A 346 27.06 -6.58 -11.81
C LEU A 346 27.01 -5.39 -12.80
N ILE A 347 25.95 -5.27 -13.61
CA ILE A 347 25.77 -4.11 -14.48
C ILE A 347 25.61 -2.88 -13.58
N LYS A 348 26.58 -1.95 -13.68
CA LYS A 348 26.54 -0.69 -12.95
C LYS A 348 25.41 0.16 -13.54
N PRO A 349 24.51 0.73 -12.72
CA PRO A 349 23.47 1.61 -13.23
C PRO A 349 24.12 2.74 -14.05
N PRO A 350 23.56 3.14 -15.21
CA PRO A 350 23.92 4.42 -15.79
C PRO A 350 23.66 5.51 -14.75
N ALA A 351 24.58 6.46 -14.61
CA ALA A 351 24.40 7.61 -13.74
C ALA A 351 23.29 8.50 -14.32
N ASN A 352 22.03 8.22 -13.97
CA ASN A 352 20.88 9.01 -14.40
C ASN A 352 20.37 9.88 -13.24
N PRO A 353 20.48 11.22 -13.33
CA PRO A 353 19.98 12.14 -12.30
C PRO A 353 18.46 12.35 -12.29
N ALA A 354 17.68 11.62 -13.10
CA ALA A 354 16.34 12.09 -13.52
C ALA A 354 15.12 11.29 -12.99
N GLN A 355 15.28 10.37 -12.04
CA GLN A 355 14.13 9.71 -11.39
C GLN A 355 13.94 10.05 -9.91
N ALA A 356 14.67 11.06 -9.41
CA ALA A 356 14.37 11.66 -8.12
C ALA A 356 13.27 12.72 -8.27
N SER A 357 12.02 12.29 -8.51
CA SER A 357 10.91 13.06 -7.94
C SER A 357 10.97 12.81 -6.44
N ASN A 358 11.77 13.60 -5.73
CA ASN A 358 11.84 13.63 -4.27
C ASN A 358 10.53 14.25 -3.76
N THR A 359 9.51 13.45 -3.54
CA THR A 359 8.50 13.69 -2.49
C THR A 359 8.75 12.75 -1.31
N MET A 360 9.82 13.07 -0.55
CA MET A 360 10.12 12.51 0.76
C MET A 360 8.82 12.34 1.55
N ARG A 361 8.48 11.15 2.05
CA ARG A 361 7.26 11.00 2.85
C ARG A 361 7.47 11.55 4.27
N PRO A 362 6.53 12.35 4.79
CA PRO A 362 6.66 12.92 6.13
C PRO A 362 6.54 11.83 7.21
N LEU A 363 7.49 11.78 8.13
CA LEU A 363 7.44 10.93 9.34
C LEU A 363 6.07 11.06 9.99
N SER A 364 5.40 9.94 10.28
CA SER A 364 4.04 9.95 10.83
C SER A 364 4.00 9.30 12.21
N VAL A 365 3.20 9.83 13.13
CA VAL A 365 3.03 9.35 14.50
C VAL A 365 1.54 9.39 14.87
N VAL A 366 1.07 8.37 15.58
CA VAL A 366 -0.31 8.29 16.07
C VAL A 366 -0.54 9.30 17.19
N THR A 367 -1.71 9.91 17.23
CA THR A 367 -2.16 10.74 18.37
C THR A 367 -1.97 10.02 19.71
N GLY A 368 -1.60 10.76 20.75
CA GLY A 368 -1.37 10.22 22.09
C GLY A 368 0.01 9.60 22.30
N MET A 369 0.77 9.37 21.23
CA MET A 369 2.17 8.96 21.31
C MET A 369 3.09 10.18 21.47
N ALA A 370 4.25 9.95 22.08
CA ALA A 370 5.30 10.97 22.18
C ALA A 370 5.87 11.30 20.80
N CYS A 371 6.05 12.59 20.54
CA CYS A 371 6.67 13.12 19.34
C CYS A 371 8.11 12.60 19.26
N THR A 372 8.41 11.83 18.21
CA THR A 372 9.71 11.16 18.09
C THR A 372 10.83 12.10 17.67
N GLN A 373 10.49 13.26 17.09
CA GLN A 373 11.45 14.25 16.62
C GLN A 373 10.89 15.66 16.73
N ALA A 374 11.69 16.58 17.25
CA ALA A 374 11.35 17.99 17.25
C ALA A 374 11.11 18.49 15.81
N GLY A 375 10.14 19.39 15.67
CA GLY A 375 9.80 19.96 14.37
C GLY A 375 8.36 20.41 14.26
N TRP A 376 7.98 20.83 13.05
CA TRP A 376 6.60 21.13 12.68
C TRP A 376 5.89 19.86 12.24
N TRP A 377 4.70 19.65 12.79
CA TRP A 377 3.83 18.52 12.49
C TRP A 377 2.43 19.04 12.19
N LEU A 378 1.68 18.34 11.33
CA LEU A 378 0.30 18.65 10.97
C LEU A 378 -0.54 17.37 10.94
N VAL A 379 -1.85 17.51 11.05
CA VAL A 379 -2.79 16.41 10.80
C VAL A 379 -3.36 16.60 9.39
N PRO A 380 -3.16 15.64 8.48
CA PRO A 380 -3.71 15.73 7.12
C PRO A 380 -5.23 15.91 7.15
N GLY A 381 -5.74 16.87 6.38
CA GLY A 381 -7.18 17.18 6.34
C GLY A 381 -7.72 17.99 7.52
N GLN A 382 -6.91 18.26 8.55
CA GLN A 382 -7.30 19.11 9.69
C GLN A 382 -6.71 20.51 9.54
N ALA A 383 -7.60 21.49 9.34
CA ALA A 383 -7.23 22.90 9.22
C ALA A 383 -6.50 23.40 10.47
N TYR A 384 -5.47 24.23 10.26
CA TYR A 384 -4.68 24.86 11.33
C TYR A 384 -4.09 23.87 12.36
N SER A 385 -3.94 22.60 11.99
CA SER A 385 -3.33 21.58 12.86
C SER A 385 -1.82 21.78 13.00
N ARG A 386 -1.18 22.37 11.98
CA ARG A 386 0.28 22.53 11.89
C ARG A 386 0.85 23.30 13.08
N ARG A 387 1.68 22.65 13.89
CA ARG A 387 2.35 23.28 15.04
C ARG A 387 3.70 22.65 15.33
N ALA A 388 4.56 23.38 16.05
CA ALA A 388 5.85 22.88 16.47
C ALA A 388 5.72 22.01 17.72
N PHE A 389 6.44 20.89 17.74
CA PHE A 389 6.62 20.00 18.88
C PHE A 389 8.11 19.82 19.16
N LYS A 390 8.45 19.59 20.42
CA LYS A 390 9.74 19.06 20.85
C LYS A 390 9.68 17.54 20.86
N GLN A 391 10.84 16.90 20.73
CA GLN A 391 10.93 15.47 20.96
C GLN A 391 10.48 15.14 22.39
N GLY A 392 9.61 14.15 22.53
CA GLY A 392 8.98 13.77 23.79
C GLY A 392 7.61 14.41 24.04
N ASP A 393 7.24 15.48 23.34
CA ASP A 393 5.92 16.10 23.51
C ASP A 393 4.79 15.15 23.08
N ILE A 394 3.72 15.04 23.86
CA ILE A 394 2.58 14.21 23.48
C ILE A 394 1.76 14.90 22.38
N LEU A 395 1.58 14.21 21.25
CA LEU A 395 0.79 14.73 20.14
C LEU A 395 -0.70 14.70 20.49
N PRO A 396 -1.40 15.85 20.49
CA PRO A 396 -2.75 15.96 21.06
C PRO A 396 -3.81 15.34 20.15
N ALA A 397 -4.88 14.85 20.77
CA ALA A 397 -6.06 14.40 20.07
C ALA A 397 -6.89 15.59 19.58
N PHE A 398 -7.49 15.44 18.41
CA PHE A 398 -8.60 16.28 17.98
C PHE A 398 -9.90 15.60 18.38
N ALA A 399 -10.88 16.39 18.84
CA ALA A 399 -12.23 15.88 19.05
C ALA A 399 -12.80 15.49 17.67
N SER A 400 -12.87 14.18 17.41
CA SER A 400 -13.62 13.65 16.27
C SER A 400 -15.12 13.76 16.59
N GLU A 401 -15.92 14.30 15.68
CA GLU A 401 -17.39 14.29 15.77
C GLU A 401 -17.97 12.86 15.69
N SER A 402 -17.17 11.87 15.26
CA SER A 402 -17.60 10.47 15.04
C SER A 402 -16.98 9.45 16.00
N GLY A 403 -16.18 9.86 16.98
CA GLY A 403 -15.72 9.01 18.09
C GLY A 403 -14.72 7.88 17.78
N ASP A 404 -14.52 7.48 16.52
CA ASP A 404 -13.80 6.23 16.20
C ASP A 404 -12.64 6.33 15.17
N ASP A 405 -12.31 7.54 14.70
CA ASP A 405 -11.20 7.77 13.76
C ASP A 405 -9.89 8.07 14.50
N ARG A 406 -8.92 7.15 14.42
CA ARG A 406 -7.54 7.38 14.90
C ARG A 406 -6.89 8.50 14.07
N VAL A 407 -6.49 9.58 14.74
CA VAL A 407 -5.86 10.74 14.11
C VAL A 407 -4.33 10.56 14.01
N PHE A 408 -3.78 10.71 12.81
CA PHE A 408 -2.34 10.62 12.55
C PHE A 408 -1.72 12.01 12.35
N TRP A 409 -0.68 12.30 13.11
CA TRP A 409 0.18 13.47 12.92
C TRP A 409 1.29 13.12 11.94
N GLN A 410 1.49 13.97 10.94
CA GLN A 410 2.59 13.88 9.98
C GLN A 410 3.55 15.05 10.20
N ARG A 411 4.82 14.74 10.38
CA ARG A 411 5.91 15.71 10.46
C ARG A 411 6.01 16.43 9.13
N ASP A 412 5.75 17.71 9.10
CA ASP A 412 5.82 18.48 7.85
C ASP A 412 7.21 18.28 7.20
N LEU A 413 7.25 18.02 5.90
CA LEU A 413 8.51 17.95 5.17
C LEU A 413 9.21 19.31 5.21
N ASP A 414 8.41 20.36 5.20
CA ASP A 414 8.85 21.73 5.35
C ASP A 414 8.86 22.10 6.83
N GLN A 415 10.06 22.26 7.39
CA GLN A 415 10.28 22.63 8.79
C GLN A 415 10.37 24.15 8.99
N THR A 416 10.01 24.93 7.98
CA THR A 416 10.06 26.39 8.04
C THR A 416 8.94 26.94 8.95
N PRO A 417 9.22 27.90 9.85
CA PRO A 417 8.23 28.38 10.81
C PRO A 417 7.01 29.09 10.20
N SER A 418 7.13 29.73 9.02
CA SER A 418 6.11 30.63 8.49
C SER A 418 5.30 30.04 7.33
N GLY A 419 3.98 29.92 7.53
CA GLY A 419 3.01 29.59 6.47
C GLY A 419 2.37 30.83 5.82
N PHE A 420 2.87 32.03 6.12
CA PHE A 420 2.38 33.31 5.63
C PHE A 420 3.52 34.25 5.24
N ALA A 421 3.28 35.16 4.31
CA ALA A 421 4.20 36.24 3.93
C ALA A 421 3.41 37.38 3.24
N ASN A 422 3.93 38.60 3.28
CA ASN A 422 3.34 39.74 2.59
C ASN A 422 3.86 39.86 1.15
N SER A 423 3.15 40.61 0.28
CA SER A 423 3.69 41.00 -1.02
C SER A 423 5.09 41.62 -0.87
N HIS A 424 5.96 41.37 -1.86
CA HIS A 424 7.39 41.72 -1.89
C HIS A 424 8.30 41.00 -0.90
N GLU A 425 7.78 40.34 0.12
CA GLU A 425 8.57 39.43 0.92
C GLU A 425 8.92 38.20 0.06
N PRO A 426 10.16 37.67 0.18
CA PRO A 426 10.51 36.41 -0.47
C PRO A 426 9.60 35.32 0.07
N ALA A 427 9.00 34.54 -0.83
CA ALA A 427 8.17 33.42 -0.45
C ALA A 427 9.02 32.42 0.35
N PRO A 428 8.73 32.19 1.64
CA PRO A 428 9.49 31.25 2.45
C PRO A 428 9.28 29.79 1.99
N ARG A 429 8.38 29.57 1.01
CA ARG A 429 7.94 28.27 0.50
C ARG A 429 7.65 28.38 -1.00
N ALA A 430 8.07 27.38 -1.77
CA ALA A 430 7.62 27.22 -3.16
C ALA A 430 6.19 26.65 -3.21
N GLY A 431 5.47 26.92 -4.29
CA GLY A 431 4.14 26.38 -4.55
C GLY A 431 3.06 27.44 -4.57
N ARG A 432 1.82 27.00 -4.33
CA ARG A 432 0.63 27.86 -4.43
C ARG A 432 0.42 28.67 -3.16
N TRP A 433 0.17 29.96 -3.33
CA TRP A 433 -0.17 30.91 -2.28
C TRP A 433 -1.53 31.53 -2.56
N GLU A 434 -2.36 31.62 -1.53
CA GLU A 434 -3.71 32.19 -1.59
C GLU A 434 -3.77 33.48 -0.77
N MET A 435 -4.43 34.51 -1.28
CA MET A 435 -4.56 35.78 -0.58
C MET A 435 -5.46 35.60 0.65
N GLU A 436 -5.03 36.07 1.82
CA GLU A 436 -5.75 35.84 3.09
C GLU A 436 -7.19 36.37 3.07
N ARG A 437 -7.40 37.53 2.43
CA ARG A 437 -8.71 38.20 2.35
C ARG A 437 -9.65 37.62 1.30
N ASP A 438 -9.12 36.94 0.28
CA ASP A 438 -9.91 36.23 -0.73
C ASP A 438 -9.07 35.06 -1.29
N ARG A 439 -9.44 33.85 -0.85
CA ARG A 439 -8.70 32.63 -1.17
C ARG A 439 -8.84 32.18 -2.61
N CYS A 440 -9.84 32.67 -3.34
CA CYS A 440 -9.96 32.42 -4.77
C CYS A 440 -8.87 33.14 -5.58
N ILE A 441 -8.16 34.08 -4.97
CA ILE A 441 -7.02 34.76 -5.57
C ILE A 441 -5.75 34.03 -5.15
N ALA A 442 -5.07 33.44 -6.12
CA ALA A 442 -3.87 32.66 -5.89
C ALA A 442 -2.75 33.02 -6.87
N CYS A 443 -1.52 32.74 -6.47
CA CYS A 443 -0.36 32.70 -7.34
C CYS A 443 0.45 31.43 -7.08
N GLU A 444 1.23 31.01 -8.07
CA GLU A 444 2.31 30.04 -7.85
C GLU A 444 3.63 30.77 -7.93
N VAL A 445 4.50 30.49 -6.95
CA VAL A 445 5.83 31.08 -6.87
C VAL A 445 6.84 30.02 -6.49
N THR A 446 8.08 30.22 -6.91
CA THR A 446 9.22 29.39 -6.52
C THR A 446 9.77 29.83 -5.16
N LEU A 447 10.66 29.03 -4.56
CA LEU A 447 11.25 29.34 -3.27
C LEU A 447 12.02 30.67 -3.35
N ASN A 448 11.81 31.58 -2.39
CA ASN A 448 12.37 32.92 -2.31
C ASN A 448 11.93 33.91 -3.39
N GLU A 449 11.07 33.51 -4.33
CA GLU A 449 10.45 34.44 -5.26
C GLU A 449 9.56 35.42 -4.50
N ARG A 450 9.60 36.69 -4.86
CA ARG A 450 8.84 37.72 -4.15
C ARG A 450 7.36 37.59 -4.45
N LEU A 451 6.55 37.53 -3.40
CA LEU A 451 5.10 37.42 -3.56
C LEU A 451 4.52 38.66 -4.25
N PRO A 452 3.55 38.48 -5.16
CA PRO A 452 3.06 39.57 -5.98
C PRO A 452 2.18 40.54 -5.19
N LEU A 453 2.08 41.77 -5.70
CA LEU A 453 1.02 42.70 -5.31
C LEU A 453 -0.31 42.21 -5.88
N HIS A 454 -1.40 42.47 -5.17
CA HIS A 454 -2.74 42.31 -5.72
C HIS A 454 -3.36 43.69 -5.97
N GLN A 455 -3.70 44.00 -7.22
CA GLN A 455 -4.24 45.33 -7.62
C GLN A 455 -3.38 46.52 -7.11
N GLY A 456 -2.06 46.36 -7.13
CA GLY A 456 -1.12 47.39 -6.68
C GLY A 456 -1.00 47.54 -5.15
N GLN A 457 -1.68 46.70 -4.35
CA GLN A 457 -1.61 46.73 -2.89
C GLN A 457 -0.79 45.58 -2.34
N VAL A 458 -0.09 45.85 -1.22
CA VAL A 458 0.55 44.82 -0.41
C VAL A 458 -0.53 44.03 0.30
N VAL A 459 -0.58 42.73 0.03
CA VAL A 459 -1.53 41.81 0.65
C VAL A 459 -0.79 40.71 1.39
N ARG A 460 -1.48 40.10 2.35
CA ARG A 460 -0.98 38.92 3.05
C ARG A 460 -1.35 37.66 2.29
N TRP A 461 -0.36 36.85 2.00
CA TRP A 461 -0.49 35.56 1.34
C TRP A 461 -0.33 34.44 2.35
N LEU A 462 -1.07 33.37 2.12
CA LEU A 462 -1.06 32.15 2.91
C LEU A 462 -0.74 30.98 2.01
N TRP A 463 0.26 30.21 2.40
CA TRP A 463 0.68 29.06 1.62
C TRP A 463 -0.40 27.98 1.67
N ALA A 464 -0.82 27.51 0.51
CA ALA A 464 -1.88 26.53 0.36
C ALA A 464 -1.30 25.13 0.18
N VAL A 465 -1.87 24.15 0.87
CA VAL A 465 -1.46 22.75 0.75
C VAL A 465 -1.84 22.23 -0.64
N SER A 466 -0.95 21.44 -1.26
CA SER A 466 -1.20 20.75 -2.52
C SER A 466 -2.41 19.80 -2.42
N GLY A 467 -3.12 19.62 -3.54
CA GLY A 467 -4.29 18.78 -3.64
C GLY A 467 -5.25 19.27 -4.73
N LEU A 468 -6.20 18.41 -5.11
CA LEU A 468 -7.20 18.76 -6.11
C LEU A 468 -8.16 19.81 -5.54
N ARG A 469 -8.26 20.96 -6.22
CA ARG A 469 -9.05 22.12 -5.78
C ARG A 469 -9.98 22.61 -6.89
N ALA A 470 -11.11 23.17 -6.50
CA ALA A 470 -12.08 23.81 -7.39
C ALA A 470 -12.74 24.99 -6.69
N HIS A 471 -13.24 25.97 -7.45
CA HIS A 471 -13.93 27.14 -6.89
C HIS A 471 -15.44 26.94 -6.84
N SER A 472 -16.11 27.61 -5.89
CA SER A 472 -17.58 27.62 -5.90
C SER A 472 -18.10 28.19 -7.22
N GLY A 473 -19.07 27.50 -7.82
CA GLY A 473 -19.65 27.80 -9.14
C GLY A 473 -18.99 27.06 -10.30
N GLU A 474 -17.78 26.52 -10.14
CA GLU A 474 -17.21 25.59 -11.12
C GLU A 474 -17.95 24.25 -11.05
N ILE A 475 -17.99 23.53 -12.17
CA ILE A 475 -18.55 22.18 -12.20
C ILE A 475 -17.62 21.25 -11.41
N CYS A 476 -18.21 20.44 -10.51
CA CYS A 476 -17.47 19.49 -9.71
C CYS A 476 -16.63 18.55 -10.60
N PRO A 477 -15.29 18.65 -10.55
CA PRO A 477 -14.44 17.88 -11.46
C PRO A 477 -14.39 16.39 -11.10
N TYR A 478 -14.58 16.06 -9.82
CA TYR A 478 -14.62 14.68 -9.33
C TYR A 478 -15.67 14.52 -8.24
N PRO A 479 -16.55 13.52 -8.32
CA PRO A 479 -17.51 13.20 -7.27
C PRO A 479 -16.75 12.88 -5.96
N GLY A 480 -17.20 13.40 -4.81
CA GLY A 480 -16.57 13.09 -3.52
C GLY A 480 -16.93 14.04 -2.40
N VAL A 481 -16.29 13.83 -1.26
CA VAL A 481 -16.28 14.77 -0.15
C VAL A 481 -15.37 15.93 -0.53
N TRP A 482 -15.92 17.13 -0.48
CA TRP A 482 -15.20 18.36 -0.62
C TRP A 482 -15.23 19.11 0.71
N LEU A 483 -14.12 19.77 1.03
CA LEU A 483 -13.95 20.56 2.24
C LEU A 483 -13.41 21.94 1.87
N CYS A 484 -13.92 22.98 2.52
CA CYS A 484 -13.30 24.29 2.52
C CYS A 484 -12.45 24.44 3.79
N GLU A 485 -11.12 24.40 3.65
CA GLU A 485 -10.18 24.29 4.78
C GLU A 485 -10.30 25.43 5.81
N TYR A 486 -10.75 26.61 5.40
CA TYR A 486 -10.87 27.79 6.26
C TYR A 486 -12.31 28.08 6.71
N LYS A 487 -13.26 27.18 6.42
CA LYS A 487 -14.65 27.24 6.90
C LYS A 487 -14.96 25.95 7.67
N PRO A 488 -14.98 25.96 9.01
CA PRO A 488 -15.34 24.80 9.82
C PRO A 488 -16.73 24.26 9.45
N GLY A 489 -16.94 22.95 9.54
CA GLY A 489 -18.21 22.31 9.19
C GLY A 489 -18.57 22.37 7.70
N SER A 490 -17.63 22.74 6.83
CA SER A 490 -17.86 22.88 5.39
C SER A 490 -17.85 21.57 4.61
N LYS A 491 -17.53 20.43 5.25
CA LYS A 491 -17.45 19.12 4.62
C LYS A 491 -18.78 18.79 3.95
N ARG A 492 -18.77 18.52 2.63
CA ARG A 492 -19.97 18.16 1.86
C ARG A 492 -19.63 17.09 0.84
N VAL A 493 -20.52 16.12 0.66
CA VAL A 493 -20.48 15.26 -0.52
C VAL A 493 -21.05 16.03 -1.71
N ILE A 494 -20.28 16.14 -2.79
CA ILE A 494 -20.67 16.79 -4.04
C ILE A 494 -20.55 15.74 -5.15
N HIS A 495 -21.64 15.55 -5.89
CA HIS A 495 -21.69 14.61 -7.00
C HIS A 495 -21.08 15.20 -8.27
N ASP A 496 -20.74 14.34 -9.22
CA ASP A 496 -20.23 14.76 -10.52
C ASP A 496 -21.24 15.68 -11.22
N THR A 497 -20.73 16.59 -12.04
CA THR A 497 -21.54 17.57 -12.80
C THR A 497 -22.33 18.60 -11.96
N THR A 498 -22.27 18.54 -10.63
CA THR A 498 -22.91 19.53 -9.74
C THR A 498 -22.00 20.75 -9.55
N PRO A 499 -22.48 22.01 -9.68
CA PRO A 499 -21.67 23.18 -9.36
C PRO A 499 -21.29 23.20 -7.88
N LEU A 500 -20.01 23.47 -7.57
CA LEU A 500 -19.58 23.54 -6.18
C LEU A 500 -20.30 24.69 -5.44
N PRO A 501 -20.90 24.45 -4.26
CA PRO A 501 -21.75 25.43 -3.61
C PRO A 501 -20.94 26.55 -2.97
N LYS A 502 -21.59 27.69 -2.76
CA LYS A 502 -21.08 28.74 -1.88
C LYS A 502 -21.30 28.35 -0.41
N ILE A 503 -20.49 28.90 0.49
CA ILE A 503 -20.67 28.76 1.94
C ILE A 503 -21.06 30.14 2.48
N ASP A 504 -22.20 30.23 3.17
CA ASP A 504 -22.74 31.49 3.71
C ASP A 504 -22.85 32.62 2.66
N GLY A 505 -23.13 32.26 1.41
CA GLY A 505 -23.22 33.21 0.29
C GLY A 505 -21.87 33.64 -0.30
N GLU A 506 -20.76 33.20 0.27
CA GLU A 506 -19.39 33.51 -0.17
C GLU A 506 -18.84 32.45 -1.14
N ARG A 507 -18.07 32.91 -2.13
CA ARG A 507 -17.26 32.02 -2.98
C ARG A 507 -16.10 31.48 -2.16
N VAL A 508 -15.88 30.19 -2.23
CA VAL A 508 -14.79 29.51 -1.52
C VAL A 508 -13.99 28.61 -2.45
N VAL A 509 -12.78 28.29 -2.01
CA VAL A 509 -11.95 27.23 -2.58
C VAL A 509 -12.30 25.93 -1.87
N TRP A 510 -12.72 24.95 -2.65
CA TRP A 510 -12.99 23.61 -2.21
C TRP A 510 -11.78 22.74 -2.51
N ARG A 511 -11.44 21.87 -1.57
CA ARG A 511 -10.43 20.82 -1.72
C ARG A 511 -11.14 19.47 -1.71
N TRP A 512 -10.83 18.63 -2.69
CA TRP A 512 -11.37 17.26 -2.75
C TRP A 512 -10.65 16.37 -1.75
N MET A 513 -11.42 15.61 -0.98
CA MET A 513 -10.96 14.79 0.15
C MET A 513 -11.17 13.29 -0.09
N GLY A 514 -11.63 12.89 -1.29
CA GLY A 514 -12.02 11.52 -1.60
C GLY A 514 -13.48 11.22 -1.27
N TRP A 515 -13.95 10.00 -1.52
CA TRP A 515 -15.33 9.59 -1.24
C TRP A 515 -15.44 9.03 0.20
N ARG A 516 -16.30 9.62 1.05
CA ARG A 516 -16.75 9.04 2.33
C ARG A 516 -18.25 9.33 2.45
N GLU A 517 -19.08 8.29 2.53
CA GLU A 517 -20.44 8.41 3.05
C GLU A 517 -20.33 8.39 4.58
N ASP A 518 -20.93 9.38 5.25
CA ASP A 518 -21.09 9.38 6.70
C ASP A 518 -22.12 8.32 7.13
#